data_AF-A0A0E9PFR1-F1
#
_entry.id   AF-A0A0E9PFR1-F1
#
_cell.length_a   1.000
_cell.length_b   1.000
_cell.length_c   1.000
_cell.angle_alpha   90.00
_cell.angle_beta   90.00
_cell.angle_gamma   90.00
#
_symmetry.space_group_name_H-M   'P 1'
#
loop_
_entity.id
_entity.type
_entity.pdbx_description
1 polymer ?
#
loop_
_entity_poly.entity_id
_entity_poly.type
_entity_poly.pdbx_seq_one_letter_code
_entity_poly.pdbx_strand_id
1 'polypeptide(L)' 'MMDSSTHSLSCQLSKGFHVNEKVLASWSDCRFYPAKVLAVNKDASYTVKFFDGVIQTVEGIHVKPF' A
#
# COMPACT_ATOMS: atom_id res chain seq x y z
N MET A 1 16.68 31.78 -4.37
CA MET A 1 15.82 31.07 -5.34
C MET A 1 16.21 29.62 -5.27
N MET A 2 15.58 28.83 -4.39
CA MET A 2 15.77 27.37 -4.37
C MET A 2 14.91 26.77 -5.49
N ASP A 3 15.47 25.78 -6.17
CA ASP A 3 14.94 25.19 -7.39
C ASP A 3 13.61 24.46 -7.17
N SER A 4 12.74 24.60 -8.16
CA SER A 4 11.44 23.94 -8.24
C SER A 4 11.62 22.58 -8.89
N SER A 5 12.13 21.58 -8.17
CA SER A 5 12.22 20.19 -8.66
C SER A 5 12.28 19.15 -7.55
N THR A 6 11.35 19.21 -6.60
CA THR A 6 11.00 18.05 -5.76
C THR A 6 9.50 17.83 -5.90
N HIS A 7 9.09 17.10 -6.95
CA HIS A 7 7.73 16.60 -7.06
C HIS A 7 7.45 15.67 -5.85
N SER A 8 6.73 16.20 -4.87
CA SER A 8 5.73 15.52 -4.02
C SER A 8 6.04 14.21 -3.28
N LEU A 9 7.30 13.83 -3.03
CA LEU A 9 7.57 12.60 -2.28
C LEU A 9 7.40 12.71 -0.74
N SER A 10 7.22 13.91 -0.18
CA SER A 10 7.18 14.11 1.28
C SER A 10 5.77 14.31 1.88
N CYS A 11 4.72 14.44 1.08
CA CYS A 11 3.36 14.70 1.59
C CYS A 11 2.50 13.43 1.79
N GLN A 12 2.99 12.24 1.43
CA GLN A 12 2.22 10.98 1.52
C GLN A 12 2.45 10.17 2.81
N LEU A 13 3.32 10.63 3.73
CA LEU A 13 3.66 9.86 4.94
C LEU A 13 2.53 9.70 5.98
N SER A 14 1.36 10.32 5.81
CA SER A 14 0.31 10.36 6.85
C SER A 14 -1.12 10.03 6.39
N LYS A 15 -1.33 9.60 5.14
CA LYS A 15 -2.65 9.12 4.68
C LYS A 15 -2.53 7.65 4.33
N GLY A 16 -3.23 6.80 5.08
CA GLY A 16 -3.33 5.37 4.77
C GLY A 16 -3.89 5.12 3.37
N PHE A 17 -3.75 3.90 2.87
CA PHE A 17 -4.26 3.51 1.55
C PHE A 17 -5.79 3.47 1.52
N HIS A 18 -6.38 3.64 0.34
CA HIS A 18 -7.83 3.64 0.15
C HIS A 18 -8.31 2.38 -0.57
N VAL A 19 -9.60 2.04 -0.38
CA VAL A 19 -10.24 0.98 -1.16
C VAL A 19 -10.07 1.26 -2.66
N ASN A 20 -9.74 0.21 -3.41
CA ASN A 20 -9.37 0.20 -4.82
C ASN A 20 -7.98 0.73 -5.19
N GLU A 21 -7.20 1.23 -4.23
CA GLU A 21 -5.83 1.66 -4.48
C GLU A 21 -4.92 0.46 -4.82
N LYS A 22 -4.01 0.65 -5.78
CA LYS A 22 -2.97 -0.34 -6.09
C LYS A 22 -1.82 -0.15 -5.11
N VAL A 23 -1.31 -1.26 -4.59
CA VAL A 23 -0.25 -1.28 -3.57
C VAL A 23 0.71 -2.43 -3.83
N LEU A 24 1.88 -2.36 -3.20
CA LEU A 24 2.79 -3.48 -3.03
C LEU A 24 2.57 -4.07 -1.63
N ALA A 25 2.13 -5.32 -1.54
CA ALA A 25 1.88 -6.01 -0.27
C ALA A 25 2.88 -7.16 -0.07
N SER A 26 3.39 -7.35 1.15
CA SER A 26 4.33 -8.43 1.43
C SER A 26 3.65 -9.79 1.52
N TRP A 27 4.28 -10.83 0.98
CA TRP A 27 3.85 -12.22 1.09
C TRP A 27 4.82 -13.03 1.97
N SER A 28 4.51 -14.31 2.19
CA SER A 28 5.26 -15.20 3.11
C SER A 28 6.72 -15.46 2.71
N ASP A 29 7.11 -15.11 1.48
CA ASP A 29 8.49 -15.21 1.00
C ASP A 29 9.32 -13.92 1.22
N CYS A 30 8.81 -13.00 2.04
CA CYS A 30 9.39 -11.68 2.34
C CYS A 30 9.51 -10.74 1.13
N ARG A 31 8.87 -11.05 -0.01
CA ARG A 31 8.79 -10.15 -1.16
C ARG A 31 7.47 -9.40 -1.20
N PHE A 32 7.49 -8.26 -1.88
CA PHE A 32 6.30 -7.47 -2.13
C PHE A 32 5.76 -7.75 -3.53
N TYR A 33 4.46 -7.99 -3.63
CA TYR A 33 3.78 -8.26 -4.88
C TYR A 33 2.66 -7.25 -5.13
N PRO A 34 2.34 -6.98 -6.42
CA PRO A 34 1.19 -6.20 -6.83
C PRO A 34 -0.12 -6.70 -6.20
N ALA A 35 -0.83 -5.79 -5.54
CA ALA A 35 -2.14 -6.05 -4.97
C ALA A 35 -3.06 -4.82 -5.09
N LYS A 36 -4.35 -5.03 -4.83
CA LYS A 36 -5.37 -3.99 -4.78
C LYS A 36 -6.04 -4.01 -3.41
N VAL A 37 -6.16 -2.85 -2.76
CA VAL A 37 -6.88 -2.73 -1.49
C VAL A 37 -8.37 -2.97 -1.71
N LEU A 38 -8.93 -3.91 -0.96
CA LEU A 38 -10.36 -4.23 -0.91
C LEU A 38 -11.05 -3.62 0.30
N ALA A 39 -10.35 -3.52 1.44
CA ALA A 39 -10.88 -2.91 2.65
C ALA A 39 -9.77 -2.25 3.48
N VAL A 40 -10.13 -1.17 4.16
CA VAL A 40 -9.31 -0.49 5.18
C VAL A 40 -9.94 -0.80 6.54
N ASN A 41 -9.22 -1.54 7.38
CA ASN A 41 -9.74 -2.01 8.66
C ASN A 41 -9.44 -1.00 9.78
N LYS A 42 -10.22 -1.05 10.87
CA LYS A 42 -10.07 -0.13 12.02
C LYS A 42 -8.77 -0.33 12.80
N ASP A 43 -8.17 -1.51 12.70
CA ASP A 43 -6.90 -1.89 13.34
C ASP A 43 -5.67 -1.51 12.50
N ALA A 44 -5.83 -0.64 11.49
CA ALA A 44 -4.80 -0.22 10.55
C ALA A 44 -4.22 -1.35 9.68
N SER A 45 -4.93 -2.48 9.55
CA SER A 45 -4.66 -3.49 8.53
C SER A 45 -5.45 -3.22 7.24
N TYR A 46 -5.00 -3.82 6.14
CA TYR A 46 -5.63 -3.74 4.83
C TYR A 46 -5.98 -5.14 4.34
N THR A 47 -7.22 -5.32 3.88
CA THR A 47 -7.57 -6.50 3.07
C THR A 47 -7.17 -6.19 1.64
N VAL A 48 -6.30 -7.00 1.05
CA VAL A 48 -5.79 -6.81 -0.31
C VAL A 48 -6.07 -8.05 -1.16
N LYS A 49 -6.19 -7.85 -2.47
CA LYS A 49 -6.22 -8.92 -3.47
C LYS A 49 -4.98 -8.86 -4.35
N PHE A 50 -4.17 -9.90 -4.32
CA PHE A 50 -3.03 -10.09 -5.20
C PHE A 50 -3.49 -10.39 -6.63
N PHE A 51 -2.59 -10.19 -7.60
CA PHE A 51 -2.93 -10.32 -9.03
C PHE A 51 -3.24 -11.75 -9.47
N ASP A 52 -2.74 -12.74 -8.74
CA ASP A 52 -3.10 -14.16 -8.89
C ASP A 52 -4.48 -14.49 -8.32
N GLY A 53 -5.14 -13.54 -7.67
CA GLY A 53 -6.48 -13.65 -7.12
C GLY A 53 -6.54 -13.95 -5.62
N VAL A 54 -5.41 -14.22 -4.97
CA VAL A 54 -5.35 -14.51 -3.53
C VAL A 54 -5.75 -13.26 -2.72
N ILE A 55 -6.58 -13.45 -1.69
CA ILE A 55 -7.02 -12.38 -0.79
C ILE A 55 -6.39 -12.58 0.58
N GLN A 56 -5.76 -11.55 1.12
CA GLN A 56 -5.16 -11.59 2.46
C GLN A 56 -5.34 -10.27 3.20
N THR A 57 -5.34 -10.34 4.52
CA THR A 57 -5.22 -9.16 5.39
C THR A 57 -3.76 -8.99 5.79
N VAL A 58 -3.23 -7.79 5.60
CA VAL A 58 -1.84 -7.43 5.90
C VAL A 58 -1.81 -6.16 6.76
N GLU A 59 -0.92 -6.11 7.74
CA GLU A 59 -0.75 -4.90 8.55
C GLU A 59 -0.21 -3.75 7.69
N GLY A 60 -0.47 -2.49 8.05
CA GLY A 60 -0.02 -1.35 7.25
C GLY A 60 1.49 -1.28 7.03
N ILE A 61 2.30 -1.80 7.96
CA ILE A 61 3.76 -1.89 7.81
C ILE A 61 4.21 -2.81 6.67
N HIS A 62 3.32 -3.72 6.26
CA HIS A 62 3.52 -4.71 5.20
C HIS A 62 2.95 -4.26 3.85
N VAL A 63 2.56 -2.98 3.74
CA VAL A 63 2.02 -2.38 2.52
C VAL A 63 2.82 -1.13 2.15
N LYS A 64 3.15 -0.99 0.87
CA LYS A 64 3.89 0.14 0.30
C LYS A 64 3.15 0.73 -0.91
N PRO A 65 3.40 2.00 -1.25
CA PRO A 65 2.95 2.56 -2.53
C PRO A 65 3.39 1.68 -3.70
N PHE A 66 2.55 1.60 -4.74
CA PHE A 66 2.81 0.82 -5.95
C PHE A 66 3.95 1.39 -6.80
#